data_AF-A0A956W631-F1
#
_entry.id   AF-A0A956W631-F1
#
_cell.length_a   1.000
_cell.length_b   1.000
_cell.length_c   1.000
_cell.angle_alpha   90.00
_cell.angle_beta   90.00
_cell.angle_gamma   90.00
#
_symmetry.space_group_name_H-M   'P 1'
#
loop_
_entity.id
_entity.type
_entity.pdbx_description
1 polymer ?
#
loop_
_entity_poly.entity_id
_entity_poly.type
_entity_poly.pdbx_seq_one_letter_code
_entity_poly.pdbx_strand_id
1 'polypeptide(L)'
;MTTSTGLDIAAFLDAEHLPVFERIPPRDLDADDIPGTVATIRAAGAARRAASVVPLPDTVTIEDRVTPAPDGHDVMVRLYRPTRASLPVPAFYWIHGGGMVGGAVDASDAYCAWIADELG
;
A
#
# COMPACT_ATOMS: atom_id res chain seq x y z
N MET A 1 21.88 -22.66 22.17
CA MET A 1 22.05 -21.47 21.33
C MET A 1 22.00 -21.95 19.88
N THR A 2 20.78 -22.11 19.36
CA THR A 2 20.55 -22.70 18.04
C THR A 2 20.77 -21.61 17.00
N THR A 3 21.86 -21.68 16.24
CA THR A 3 22.06 -20.89 15.03
C THR A 3 20.97 -21.25 14.04
N SER A 4 19.93 -20.41 13.95
CA SER A 4 19.02 -20.43 12.80
C SER A 4 19.85 -20.00 11.60
N THR A 5 20.16 -20.94 10.70
CA THR A 5 20.68 -20.62 9.36
C THR A 5 19.62 -19.79 8.66
N GLY A 6 19.86 -18.48 8.57
CA GLY A 6 18.98 -17.56 7.86
C GLY A 6 18.83 -17.98 6.40
N LEU A 7 17.64 -17.77 5.84
CA LEU A 7 17.37 -17.98 4.42
C LEU A 7 18.19 -16.99 3.59
N ASP A 8 19.01 -17.48 2.67
CA ASP A 8 19.67 -16.64 1.67
C ASP A 8 18.68 -16.24 0.59
N ILE A 9 17.95 -15.14 0.81
CA ILE A 9 16.94 -14.62 -0.11
C ILE A 9 17.57 -14.29 -1.48
N ALA A 10 18.81 -13.80 -1.51
CA ALA A 10 19.45 -13.36 -2.74
C ALA A 10 19.65 -14.52 -3.73
N ALA A 11 19.91 -15.73 -3.24
CA ALA A 11 20.03 -16.92 -4.07
C ALA A 11 18.72 -17.34 -4.78
N PHE A 12 17.57 -16.83 -4.33
CA PHE A 12 16.24 -17.15 -4.89
C PHE A 12 15.60 -15.99 -5.67
N LEU A 13 16.26 -14.83 -5.75
CA LEU A 13 15.73 -13.68 -6.49
C LEU A 13 16.05 -13.79 -7.99
N ASP A 14 15.08 -13.43 -8.83
CA ASP A 14 15.36 -13.15 -10.23
C ASP A 14 16.36 -11.99 -10.35
N ALA A 15 17.26 -12.07 -11.34
CA ALA A 15 18.32 -11.09 -11.53
C ALA A 15 17.80 -9.65 -11.68
N GLU A 16 16.58 -9.46 -12.21
CA GLU A 16 15.92 -8.16 -12.33
C GLU A 16 15.60 -7.52 -10.97
N HIS A 17 15.36 -8.32 -9.93
CA HIS A 17 14.98 -7.83 -8.61
C HIS A 17 16.19 -7.53 -7.70
N LEU A 18 17.35 -8.09 -8.01
CA LEU A 18 18.54 -7.95 -7.17
C LEU A 18 18.95 -6.48 -6.94
N PRO A 19 18.99 -5.60 -7.97
CA PRO A 19 19.35 -4.20 -7.76
C PRO A 19 18.34 -3.44 -6.88
N VAL A 20 17.07 -3.86 -6.89
CA VAL A 20 16.05 -3.28 -6.01
C VAL A 20 16.28 -3.78 -4.58
N PHE A 21 16.46 -5.09 -4.40
CA PHE A 21 16.68 -5.73 -3.10
C PHE A 21 17.87 -5.11 -2.36
N GLU A 22 18.99 -4.89 -3.04
CA GLU A 22 20.20 -4.27 -2.47
C GLU A 22 19.99 -2.83 -1.96
N ARG A 23 18.96 -2.13 -2.45
CA ARG A 23 18.59 -0.77 -2.01
C ARG A 23 17.51 -0.76 -0.93
N ILE A 24 16.85 -1.89 -0.67
CA ILE A 24 15.81 -1.95 0.35
C ILE A 24 16.50 -1.90 1.72
N PRO A 25 16.24 -0.87 2.55
CA PRO A 25 16.79 -0.84 3.89
C PRO A 25 16.23 -2.03 4.68
N PRO A 26 17.05 -2.70 5.51
CA PRO A 26 16.58 -3.80 6.32
C PRO A 26 15.39 -3.34 7.17
N ARG A 27 14.33 -4.15 7.20
CA ARG A 27 13.25 -3.95 8.14
C ARG A 27 13.58 -4.71 9.41
N ASP A 28 14.05 -3.98 10.40
CA ASP A 28 14.13 -4.51 11.73
C ASP A 28 12.72 -4.57 12.32
N LEU A 29 12.30 -5.77 12.70
CA LEU A 29 11.01 -6.03 13.32
C LEU A 29 11.29 -6.57 14.70
N ASP A 30 11.26 -5.68 15.69
CA ASP A 30 11.49 -6.06 17.08
C ASP A 30 10.16 -6.51 17.70
N ALA A 31 10.06 -7.81 17.97
CA ALA A 31 8.89 -8.41 18.60
C ALA A 31 8.82 -8.09 20.11
N ASP A 32 9.94 -7.71 20.73
CA ASP A 32 10.01 -7.31 22.13
C ASP A 32 9.62 -5.82 22.32
N ASP A 33 9.71 -5.00 21.27
CA ASP A 33 9.21 -3.61 21.20
C ASP A 33 8.19 -3.41 20.06
N ILE A 34 6.99 -3.96 20.24
CA ILE A 34 5.90 -3.79 19.26
C ILE A 34 5.55 -2.30 19.04
N PRO A 35 5.36 -1.45 20.07
CA PRO A 35 5.03 -0.05 19.85
C PRO A 35 6.10 0.71 19.03
N GLY A 36 7.38 0.53 19.35
CA GLY A 36 8.48 1.14 18.60
C GLY A 36 8.59 0.61 17.17
N THR A 37 8.38 -0.69 16.97
CA THR A 37 8.32 -1.31 15.65
C THR A 37 7.19 -0.73 14.81
N VAL A 38 5.97 -0.59 15.36
CA VAL A 38 4.83 0.01 14.65
C VAL A 38 5.09 1.46 14.26
N ALA A 39 5.65 2.26 15.18
CA ALA A 39 6.01 3.65 14.90
C ALA A 39 7.03 3.75 13.74
N THR A 40 8.05 2.90 13.77
CA THR A 40 9.08 2.82 12.72
C THR A 40 8.48 2.43 11.37
N ILE A 41 7.60 1.42 11.33
CA ILE A 41 6.92 0.98 10.10
C ILE A 41 6.11 2.12 9.50
N ARG A 42 5.34 2.85 10.32
CA ARG A 42 4.49 3.95 9.87
C ARG A 42 5.31 5.12 9.34
N ALA A 43 6.37 5.51 10.06
CA ALA A 43 7.27 6.59 9.64
C ALA A 43 7.98 6.26 8.32
N ALA A 44 8.54 5.05 8.19
CA ALA A 44 9.17 4.60 6.96
C ALA A 44 8.17 4.53 5.79
N GLY A 45 6.94 4.08 6.05
CA GLY A 45 5.87 4.07 5.06
C GLY A 45 5.51 5.47 4.56
N ALA A 46 5.35 6.44 5.46
CA ALA A 46 5.07 7.83 5.11
C ALA A 46 6.22 8.46 4.30
N ALA A 47 7.47 8.25 4.71
CA ALA A 47 8.65 8.75 3.98
C ALA A 47 8.73 8.21 2.55
N ARG A 48 8.46 6.91 2.36
CA ARG A 48 8.44 6.29 1.02
C ARG A 48 7.36 6.87 0.11
N ARG A 49 6.15 7.11 0.64
CA ARG A 49 5.06 7.72 -0.14
C ARG A 49 5.40 9.16 -0.53
N ALA A 50 5.96 9.94 0.39
CA ALA A 50 6.39 11.31 0.10
C ALA A 50 7.49 11.39 -0.98
N ALA A 51 8.35 10.37 -1.09
CA ALA A 51 9.44 10.32 -2.05
C ALA A 51 9.05 9.75 -3.44
N SER A 52 7.85 9.18 -3.58
CA SER A 52 7.43 8.48 -4.79
C SER A 52 6.14 9.08 -5.33
N VAL A 53 6.25 9.85 -6.41
CA VAL A 53 5.08 10.38 -7.13
C VAL A 53 4.91 9.57 -8.41
N VAL A 54 3.83 8.80 -8.47
CA VAL A 54 3.42 8.08 -9.69
C VAL A 54 2.33 8.91 -10.35
N PRO A 55 2.50 9.33 -11.63
CA PRO A 55 1.44 9.99 -12.37
C PRO A 55 0.17 9.13 -12.40
N LEU A 56 -0.98 9.75 -12.14
CA LEU A 56 -2.28 9.10 -12.18
C LEU A 56 -2.94 9.36 -13.54
N PRO A 57 -3.79 8.45 -14.06
CA PRO A 57 -4.54 8.69 -15.28
C PRO A 57 -5.48 9.90 -15.12
N ASP A 58 -5.45 10.83 -16.08
CA ASP A 58 -6.35 12.01 -16.12
C ASP A 58 -7.83 11.64 -16.36
N THR A 59 -8.08 10.36 -16.62
CA THR A 59 -9.37 9.75 -16.97
C THR A 59 -10.10 9.19 -15.75
N VAL A 60 -9.53 9.31 -14.56
CA VAL A 60 -10.10 8.83 -13.30
C VAL A 60 -10.29 9.98 -12.32
N THR A 61 -11.49 10.16 -11.80
CA THR A 61 -11.75 11.06 -10.66
C THR A 61 -11.48 10.34 -9.35
N ILE A 62 -10.85 11.05 -8.41
CA ILE A 62 -10.54 10.54 -7.07
C ILE A 62 -11.26 11.39 -6.04
N GLU A 63 -12.05 10.75 -5.18
CA GLU A 63 -12.87 11.43 -4.16
C GLU A 63 -12.79 10.67 -2.83
N ASP A 64 -12.51 11.38 -1.75
CA ASP A 64 -12.61 10.85 -0.40
C ASP A 64 -14.03 11.00 0.14
N ARG A 65 -14.58 9.94 0.72
CA ARG A 65 -15.86 9.95 1.44
C ARG A 65 -15.69 9.36 2.81
N VAL A 66 -16.39 9.92 3.78
CA VAL A 66 -16.46 9.38 5.13
C VAL A 66 -17.78 8.64 5.30
N THR A 67 -17.71 7.42 5.83
CA THR A 67 -18.87 6.58 6.14
C THR A 67 -18.79 6.10 7.59
N PRO A 68 -19.91 6.04 8.32
CA PRO A 68 -19.91 5.47 9.66
C PRO A 68 -19.71 3.95 9.61
N ALA A 69 -18.86 3.44 10.51
CA ALA A 69 -18.76 2.02 10.83
C ALA A 69 -19.91 1.55 11.75
N PRO A 70 -20.16 0.24 11.89
CA PRO A 70 -21.25 -0.28 12.71
C PRO A 70 -21.22 0.13 14.19
N ASP A 71 -20.05 0.39 14.74
CA ASP A 71 -19.80 0.89 16.11
C ASP A 71 -19.77 2.43 16.20
N GLY A 72 -20.05 3.12 15.10
CA GLY A 72 -20.25 4.57 15.04
C GLY A 72 -18.98 5.39 14.81
N HIS A 73 -17.80 4.78 14.63
CA HIS A 73 -16.61 5.55 14.23
C HIS A 73 -16.61 5.85 12.74
N ASP A 74 -16.00 6.97 12.35
CA ASP A 74 -15.88 7.38 10.95
C ASP A 74 -14.77 6.61 10.24
N VAL A 75 -15.08 6.10 9.05
CA VAL A 75 -14.12 5.44 8.15
C VAL A 75 -14.08 6.21 6.84
N MET A 76 -12.88 6.68 6.46
CA MET A 76 -12.68 7.27 5.15
C MET A 76 -12.46 6.17 4.10
N VAL A 77 -13.18 6.27 3.00
CA VAL A 77 -13.01 5.48 1.78
C VAL A 77 -12.65 6.41 0.63
N ARG A 78 -11.67 6.01 -0.18
CA ARG A 78 -11.30 6.72 -1.40
C ARG A 78 -11.92 6.02 -2.61
N LEU A 79 -12.67 6.77 -3.40
CA LEU A 79 -13.34 6.30 -4.59
C LEU A 79 -12.53 6.72 -5.82
N TYR A 80 -12.22 5.73 -6.66
CA TYR A 80 -11.63 5.93 -7.98
C TYR A 80 -12.72 5.63 -8.98
N ARG A 81 -13.06 6.61 -9.83
CA ARG A 81 -14.13 6.46 -10.80
C ARG A 81 -13.66 6.86 -12.20
N PRO A 82 -13.80 6.00 -13.21
CA PRO A 82 -13.59 6.36 -14.62
C PRO A 82 -14.51 7.52 -15.03
N THR A 83 -13.99 8.46 -15.82
CA THR A 83 -14.77 9.59 -16.35
C THR A 83 -15.62 9.22 -17.56
N ARG A 84 -15.29 8.13 -18.25
CA ARG A 84 -15.91 7.73 -19.53
C ARG A 84 -17.03 6.68 -19.38
N ALA A 85 -17.28 6.20 -18.17
CA ALA A 85 -18.20 5.09 -17.95
C ALA A 85 -19.65 5.55 -17.84
N SER A 86 -20.56 4.76 -18.42
CA SER A 86 -22.00 4.92 -18.21
C SER A 86 -22.43 4.04 -17.04
N LEU A 87 -23.07 4.64 -16.03
CA LEU A 87 -23.52 3.91 -14.85
C LEU A 87 -24.73 2.99 -15.16
N PRO A 88 -24.90 1.89 -14.41
CA PRO A 88 -24.05 1.42 -13.32
C PRO A 88 -22.78 0.69 -13.81
N VAL A 89 -21.70 0.79 -13.02
CA VAL A 89 -20.46 0.02 -13.22
C VAL A 89 -20.25 -0.97 -12.06
N PRO A 90 -19.52 -2.08 -12.27
CA PRO A 90 -19.06 -2.94 -11.18
C PRO A 90 -18.22 -2.17 -10.15
N ALA A 91 -18.17 -2.68 -8.92
CA ALA A 91 -17.31 -2.14 -7.88
C ALA A 91 -16.12 -3.07 -7.62
N PHE A 92 -14.92 -2.50 -7.60
CA PHE A 92 -13.71 -3.16 -7.11
C PHE A 92 -13.41 -2.61 -5.70
N TYR A 93 -13.40 -3.49 -4.70
CA TYR A 93 -13.11 -3.11 -3.32
C TYR A 93 -11.70 -3.53 -2.94
N TRP A 94 -10.87 -2.55 -2.58
CA TRP A 94 -9.45 -2.74 -2.29
C TRP A 94 -9.12 -2.41 -0.84
N ILE A 95 -8.31 -3.25 -0.21
CA ILE A 95 -7.73 -3.02 1.11
C ILE A 95 -6.21 -3.11 0.97
N HIS A 96 -5.51 -2.04 1.36
CA HIS A 96 -4.05 -2.01 1.24
C HIS A 96 -3.37 -3.02 2.18
N GLY A 97 -2.18 -3.47 1.81
CA GLY A 97 -1.30 -4.23 2.71
C GLY A 97 -0.67 -3.37 3.80
N GLY A 98 0.19 -3.97 4.63
CA GLY A 98 0.88 -3.24 5.71
C GLY A 98 0.99 -4.00 7.03
N GLY A 99 0.69 -5.30 7.03
CA GLY A 99 0.78 -6.15 8.23
C GLY A 99 -0.12 -5.69 9.36
N MET A 100 -1.28 -5.10 9.04
CA MET A 100 -2.26 -4.53 9.98
C MET A 100 -1.80 -3.31 10.79
N VAL A 101 -0.53 -2.91 10.69
CA VAL A 101 0.05 -1.83 11.51
C VAL A 101 0.53 -0.64 10.69
N GLY A 102 0.77 -0.83 9.40
CA GLY A 102 1.14 0.22 8.45
C GLY A 102 0.20 0.32 7.26
N GLY A 103 0.56 1.20 6.33
CA GLY A 103 -0.22 1.52 5.14
C GLY A 103 -0.96 2.85 5.26
N ALA A 104 -1.64 3.22 4.18
CA ALA A 104 -2.47 4.41 4.07
C ALA A 104 -3.30 4.32 2.79
N VAL A 105 -4.36 5.10 2.70
CA VAL A 105 -5.27 5.09 1.54
C VAL A 105 -4.56 5.49 0.23
N ASP A 106 -3.65 6.46 0.32
CA ASP A 106 -2.85 6.98 -0.80
C ASP A 106 -1.74 6.02 -1.25
N ALA A 107 -1.43 4.99 -0.44
CA ALA A 107 -0.41 4.01 -0.76
C ALA A 107 -0.75 3.16 -2.00
N SER A 108 -2.02 3.13 -2.40
CA SER A 108 -2.51 2.37 -3.55
C SER A 108 -3.12 3.25 -4.64
N ASP A 109 -2.93 4.59 -4.60
CA ASP A 109 -3.52 5.51 -5.57
C ASP A 109 -3.20 5.09 -7.02
N ALA A 110 -1.94 4.81 -7.32
CA ALA A 110 -1.50 4.40 -8.66
C ALA A 110 -2.16 3.09 -9.11
N TYR A 111 -2.23 2.08 -8.23
CA TYR A 111 -2.80 0.77 -8.55
C TYR A 111 -4.32 0.86 -8.73
N CYS A 112 -5.02 1.51 -7.81
CA CYS A 112 -6.47 1.64 -7.87
C CYS A 112 -6.92 2.53 -9.03
N ALA A 113 -6.19 3.61 -9.32
CA ALA A 113 -6.48 4.45 -10.46
C ALA A 113 -6.21 3.73 -11.78
N TRP A 114 -5.12 2.95 -11.87
CA TRP A 114 -4.85 2.10 -13.05
C TRP A 114 -5.96 1.07 -13.27
N ILE A 115 -6.40 0.36 -12.22
CA ILE A 115 -7.52 -0.59 -12.31
C ILE A 115 -8.80 0.10 -12.79
N ALA A 116 -9.14 1.28 -12.25
CA ALA A 116 -10.32 2.03 -12.66
C ALA A 116 -10.23 2.54 -14.11
N ASP A 117 -9.05 2.88 -14.60
CA ASP A 117 -8.85 3.31 -15.98
C ASP A 117 -8.96 2.13 -16.97
N GLU A 118 -8.32 1.00 -16.64
CA GLU A 118 -8.30 -0.19 -17.50
C GLU A 118 -9.66 -0.90 -17.58
N LEU A 119 -10.40 -0.93 -16.48
CA LEU A 119 -11.66 -1.66 -16.41
C LEU A 119 -12.89 -0.80 -16.77
N GLY A 120 -12.73 0.51 -16.88
CA GLY A 120 -13.81 1.46 -17.16
C GLY A 120 -14.81 1.56 -16.02
#